data_AF-A0A1V6K8F4-F1
#
_entry.id   AF-A0A1V6K8F4-F1
#
_cell.length_a   1.000
_cell.length_b   1.000
_cell.length_c   1.000
_cell.angle_alpha   90.00
_cell.angle_beta   90.00
_cell.angle_gamma   90.00
#
_symmetry.space_group_name_H-M   'P 1'
#
loop_
_entity.id
_entity.type
_entity.pdbx_description
1 polymer ?
#
loop_
_entity_poly.entity_id
_entity_poly.type
_entity_poly.pdbx_seq_one_letter_code
_entity_poly.pdbx_strand_id
1 'polypeptide(L)'
;MKKPEDIFQFMLLPAIARKKYQHHLSLQKDFLAESENSPYNVYTAERKNTKLGIITTGLAYNYLREAYHGEEIPYPVLKICQYPLPEKQIRQLYETCDELLVIEEGMPFVEEQLKGLAFPGLKPIHGRLDGYLPRAGELNPNLVAKALSLPDTIGRPVPDIVVGRPPALCVGCPHSDTFLSLNEVMAEYGRGNVFSDIGCYTLGFMPPYNSINSCVDMGASITMAKGASDSGLFPAVAVIGDSTFCHSGITGLLDCIYDKANVMIIILDNATTAMTGGQNYTGYGKLEDICLGLGVEKEHIRVFVPLKKNYPEMIQIYKEELAYNGVSVVIARRECIQTLKKKNKMEIQE
;
A
#
# COMPACT_ATOMS: atom_id res chain seq x y z
N MET A 1 13.79 1.28 30.75
CA MET A 1 14.62 1.35 29.54
C MET A 1 16.09 1.30 29.93
N LYS A 2 16.88 0.37 29.37
CA LYS A 2 18.34 0.45 29.46
C LYS A 2 18.83 1.38 28.35
N LYS A 3 19.78 2.27 28.66
CA LYS A 3 20.48 3.03 27.63
C LYS A 3 21.26 2.05 26.74
N PRO A 4 21.43 2.32 25.43
CA PRO A 4 22.29 1.49 24.58
C PRO A 4 23.68 1.38 25.20
N GLU A 5 24.22 0.16 25.27
CA GLU A 5 25.59 -0.08 25.76
C GLU A 5 26.63 0.47 24.78
N ASP A 6 26.31 0.42 23.48
CA ASP A 6 27.08 1.07 22.42
C ASP A 6 26.45 2.42 22.04
N ILE A 7 27.06 3.52 22.50
CA ILE A 7 26.63 4.88 22.16
C ILE A 7 26.76 5.21 20.67
N PHE A 8 27.50 4.40 19.89
CA PHE A 8 27.67 4.57 18.45
C PHE A 8 26.75 3.66 17.63
N GLN A 9 25.85 2.89 18.26
CA GLN A 9 24.99 1.92 17.58
C GLN A 9 24.24 2.50 16.37
N PHE A 10 23.70 3.71 16.53
CA PHE A 10 22.92 4.41 15.49
C PHE A 10 23.68 5.59 14.87
N MET A 11 25.00 5.70 15.09
CA MET A 11 25.82 6.77 14.53
C MET A 11 26.37 6.39 13.16
N LEU A 12 25.99 7.16 12.13
CA LEU A 12 26.37 6.89 10.74
C LEU A 12 27.41 7.88 10.18
N LEU A 13 28.23 8.50 11.04
CA LEU A 13 29.39 9.28 10.58
C LEU A 13 30.34 8.38 9.77
N PRO A 14 31.01 8.89 8.71
CA PRO A 14 31.73 8.04 7.76
C PRO A 14 32.70 7.03 8.39
N ALA A 15 33.46 7.42 9.42
CA ALA A 15 34.39 6.53 10.10
C ALA A 15 33.71 5.40 10.91
N ILE A 16 32.52 5.66 11.46
CA ILE A 16 31.72 4.70 12.22
C ILE A 16 30.91 3.82 11.26
N ALA A 17 30.27 4.43 10.25
CA ALA A 17 29.47 3.73 9.24
C ALA A 17 30.28 2.64 8.52
N ARG A 18 31.56 2.91 8.19
CA ARG A 18 32.45 1.88 7.61
C ARG A 18 32.62 0.65 8.52
N LYS A 19 32.83 0.88 9.82
CA LYS A 19 32.95 -0.22 10.81
C LYS A 19 31.62 -0.95 11.00
N LYS A 20 30.51 -0.21 11.05
CA LYS A 20 29.16 -0.79 11.14
C LYS A 20 28.79 -1.58 9.91
N TYR A 21 29.21 -1.16 8.73
CA TYR A 21 29.01 -1.92 7.50
C TYR A 21 29.82 -3.23 7.52
N GLN A 22 31.08 -3.22 7.96
CA GLN A 22 31.84 -4.46 8.17
C GLN A 22 31.16 -5.41 9.17
N HIS A 23 30.60 -4.86 10.25
CA HIS A 23 29.79 -5.66 11.18
C HIS A 23 28.52 -6.22 10.50
N HIS A 24 27.78 -5.41 9.74
CA HIS A 24 26.61 -5.87 8.98
C HIS A 24 26.97 -6.98 7.98
N LEU A 25 28.12 -6.89 7.31
CA LEU A 25 28.64 -7.96 6.46
C LEU A 25 28.97 -9.22 7.26
N SER A 26 29.52 -9.08 8.48
CA SER A 26 29.80 -10.23 9.34
C SER A 26 28.53 -10.97 9.77
N LEU A 27 27.39 -10.26 9.91
CA LEU A 27 26.09 -10.85 10.27
C LEU A 27 25.40 -11.60 9.11
N GLN A 28 25.84 -11.41 7.85
CA GLN A 28 25.17 -12.05 6.70
C GLN A 28 25.15 -13.58 6.80
N LYS A 29 26.24 -14.17 7.31
CA LYS A 29 26.32 -15.62 7.53
C LYS A 29 25.29 -16.09 8.56
N ASP A 30 25.09 -15.31 9.62
CA ASP A 30 24.12 -15.62 10.66
C ASP A 30 22.69 -15.45 10.14
N PHE A 31 22.40 -14.44 9.32
CA PHE A 31 21.08 -14.28 8.68
C PHE A 31 20.75 -15.43 7.71
N LEU A 32 21.73 -15.88 6.92
CA LEU A 32 21.57 -17.05 6.06
C LEU A 32 21.32 -18.31 6.89
N ALA A 33 22.13 -18.54 7.94
CA ALA A 33 21.95 -19.69 8.83
C ALA A 33 20.59 -19.65 9.54
N GLU A 34 20.13 -18.48 9.98
CA GLU A 34 18.80 -18.30 10.60
C GLU A 34 17.68 -18.64 9.62
N SER A 35 17.81 -18.24 8.35
CA SER A 35 16.83 -18.59 7.32
C SER A 35 16.85 -20.08 6.98
N GLU A 36 18.04 -20.69 6.85
CA GLU A 36 18.20 -22.12 6.57
C GLU A 36 17.68 -23.00 7.71
N ASN A 37 17.75 -22.52 8.96
CA ASN A 37 17.24 -23.24 10.13
C ASN A 37 15.85 -22.77 10.58
N SER A 38 15.22 -21.87 9.82
CA SER A 38 13.93 -21.28 10.17
C SER A 38 12.84 -22.36 10.23
N PRO A 39 12.03 -22.42 11.29
CA PRO A 39 10.89 -23.33 11.35
C PRO A 39 9.78 -22.96 10.34
N TYR A 40 9.85 -21.78 9.73
CA TYR A 40 8.88 -21.32 8.73
C TYR A 40 9.27 -21.71 7.30
N ASN A 41 10.56 -21.96 7.04
CA ASN A 41 11.03 -22.53 5.79
C ASN A 41 10.93 -24.05 5.87
N VAL A 42 10.05 -24.65 5.06
CA VAL A 42 9.76 -26.08 5.13
C VAL A 42 10.18 -26.76 3.84
N TYR A 43 11.18 -27.62 3.93
CA TYR A 43 11.62 -28.44 2.82
C TYR A 43 11.09 -29.87 2.93
N THR A 44 10.29 -30.28 1.95
CA THR A 44 9.72 -31.62 1.83
C THR A 44 10.45 -32.37 0.73
N ALA A 45 11.54 -33.03 1.09
CA ALA A 45 12.48 -33.63 0.13
C ALA A 45 12.07 -35.02 -0.37
N GLU A 46 11.48 -35.85 0.50
CA GLU A 46 11.23 -37.27 0.23
C GLU A 46 9.97 -37.46 -0.62
N ARG A 47 10.16 -37.44 -1.94
CA ARG A 47 9.08 -37.61 -2.91
C ARG A 47 9.52 -38.50 -4.07
N LYS A 48 8.57 -39.30 -4.58
CA LYS A 48 8.83 -40.32 -5.60
C LYS A 48 9.18 -39.73 -6.96
N ASN A 49 8.72 -38.51 -7.26
CA ASN A 49 8.92 -37.88 -8.55
C ASN A 49 9.85 -36.68 -8.43
N THR A 50 11.10 -36.87 -8.84
CA THR A 50 12.12 -35.81 -8.82
C THR A 50 12.24 -35.08 -10.15
N LYS A 51 11.38 -35.32 -11.14
CA LYS A 51 11.46 -34.59 -12.43
C LYS A 51 11.30 -33.09 -12.24
N LEU A 52 10.41 -32.68 -11.33
CA LEU A 52 10.14 -31.28 -11.01
C LEU A 52 10.39 -31.02 -9.52
N GLY A 53 11.08 -29.92 -9.22
CA GLY A 53 11.17 -29.35 -7.88
C GLY A 53 10.31 -28.09 -7.77
N ILE A 54 9.54 -27.93 -6.70
CA ILE A 54 8.63 -26.79 -6.54
C ILE A 54 9.13 -25.88 -5.42
N ILE A 55 9.24 -24.58 -5.72
CA ILE A 55 9.52 -23.54 -4.73
C ILE A 55 8.28 -22.68 -4.56
N THR A 56 7.82 -22.49 -3.32
CA THR A 56 6.66 -21.64 -3.01
C THR A 56 7.02 -20.55 -2.02
N THR A 57 6.37 -19.38 -2.09
CA THR A 57 6.55 -18.30 -1.11
C THR A 57 5.25 -18.01 -0.36
N GLY A 58 5.32 -17.95 0.98
CA GLY A 58 4.19 -17.52 1.83
C GLY A 58 2.85 -18.18 1.47
N LEU A 59 1.88 -17.36 1.04
CA LEU A 59 0.52 -17.78 0.66
C LEU A 59 0.49 -18.71 -0.56
N ALA A 60 1.47 -18.63 -1.47
CA ALA A 60 1.48 -19.41 -2.70
C ALA A 60 1.55 -20.94 -2.45
N TYR A 61 2.09 -21.35 -1.29
CA TYR A 61 2.03 -22.75 -0.85
C TYR A 61 0.59 -23.25 -0.66
N ASN A 62 -0.33 -22.38 -0.21
CA ASN A 62 -1.73 -22.76 -0.04
C ASN A 62 -2.40 -22.99 -1.40
N TYR A 63 -2.10 -22.16 -2.41
CA TYR A 63 -2.60 -22.39 -3.77
C TYR A 63 -2.12 -23.73 -4.34
N LEU A 64 -0.85 -24.09 -4.08
CA LEU A 64 -0.33 -25.41 -4.42
C LEU A 64 -1.11 -26.54 -3.72
N ARG A 65 -1.35 -26.42 -2.41
CA ARG A 65 -2.12 -27.42 -1.66
C ARG A 65 -3.57 -27.54 -2.14
N GLU A 66 -4.20 -26.42 -2.46
CA GLU A 66 -5.57 -26.37 -3.00
C GLU A 66 -5.65 -26.94 -4.41
N ALA A 67 -4.63 -26.74 -5.25
CA ALA A 67 -4.53 -27.34 -6.58
C ALA A 67 -4.47 -28.88 -6.54
N TYR A 68 -3.90 -29.44 -5.46
CA TYR A 68 -3.93 -30.87 -5.16
C TYR A 68 -5.10 -31.29 -4.28
N HIS A 69 -6.08 -30.41 -4.02
CA HIS A 69 -7.23 -30.68 -3.16
C HIS A 69 -6.88 -31.22 -1.76
N GLY A 70 -5.71 -30.82 -1.24
CA GLY A 70 -5.18 -31.28 0.04
C GLY A 70 -4.45 -32.63 0.01
N GLU A 71 -4.46 -33.34 -1.13
CA GLU A 71 -3.76 -34.60 -1.33
C GLU A 71 -2.22 -34.45 -1.27
N GLU A 72 -1.52 -35.58 -1.33
CA GLU A 72 -0.06 -35.60 -1.32
C GLU A 72 0.52 -35.01 -2.62
N ILE A 73 1.32 -33.95 -2.48
CA ILE A 73 2.08 -33.38 -3.61
C ILE A 73 3.19 -34.38 -3.99
N PRO A 74 3.26 -34.86 -5.25
CA PRO A 74 4.17 -35.94 -5.64
C PRO A 74 5.62 -35.49 -5.89
N TYR A 75 5.88 -34.18 -5.84
CA TYR A 75 7.16 -33.53 -6.14
C TYR A 75 7.81 -32.97 -4.87
N PRO A 76 9.16 -32.94 -4.78
CA PRO A 76 9.84 -32.21 -3.71
C PRO A 76 9.42 -30.73 -3.67
N VAL A 77 9.10 -30.22 -2.48
CA VAL A 77 8.62 -28.84 -2.30
C VAL A 77 9.45 -28.10 -1.26
N LEU A 78 9.93 -26.92 -1.60
CA LEU A 78 10.50 -25.95 -0.66
C LEU A 78 9.52 -24.79 -0.46
N LYS A 79 8.96 -24.66 0.73
CA LYS A 79 8.17 -23.50 1.16
C LYS A 79 9.08 -22.49 1.84
N ILE A 80 9.12 -21.27 1.32
CA ILE A 80 9.90 -20.15 1.84
C ILE A 80 8.97 -19.13 2.48
N CYS A 81 9.19 -18.82 3.75
CA CYS A 81 8.47 -17.81 4.53
C CYS A 81 9.39 -16.79 5.20
N GLN A 82 10.71 -16.96 5.09
CA GLN A 82 11.70 -16.09 5.70
C GLN A 82 12.77 -15.68 4.68
N TYR A 83 13.20 -14.41 4.79
CA TYR A 83 14.34 -13.84 4.07
C TYR A 83 15.55 -13.74 5.02
N PRO A 84 16.81 -13.87 4.56
CA PRO A 84 17.29 -14.16 3.19
C PRO A 84 16.83 -15.52 2.64
N LEU A 85 17.02 -15.81 1.35
CA LEU A 85 16.62 -17.10 0.78
C LEU A 85 17.45 -18.26 1.37
N PRO A 86 16.85 -19.42 1.69
CA PRO A 86 17.57 -20.59 2.22
C PRO A 86 18.37 -21.29 1.12
N GLU A 87 19.56 -20.76 0.81
CA GLU A 87 20.39 -21.21 -0.32
C GLU A 87 20.72 -22.70 -0.28
N LYS A 88 21.04 -23.27 0.89
CA LYS A 88 21.32 -24.70 1.02
C LYS A 88 20.17 -25.57 0.53
N GLN A 89 18.94 -25.32 0.97
CA GLN A 89 17.76 -26.08 0.57
C GLN A 89 17.43 -25.87 -0.91
N ILE A 90 17.59 -24.64 -1.41
CA ILE A 90 17.41 -24.31 -2.83
C ILE A 90 18.38 -25.11 -3.69
N ARG A 91 19.67 -25.16 -3.33
CA ARG A 91 20.69 -25.92 -4.04
C ARG A 91 20.41 -27.41 -3.98
N GLN A 92 20.03 -27.93 -2.82
CA GLN A 92 19.65 -29.33 -2.67
C GLN A 92 18.47 -29.70 -3.58
N LEU A 93 17.44 -28.86 -3.65
CA LEU A 93 16.30 -29.05 -4.54
C LEU A 93 16.73 -29.00 -6.01
N TYR A 94 17.54 -28.00 -6.39
CA TYR A 94 18.07 -27.85 -7.74
C TYR A 94 18.91 -29.07 -8.16
N GLU A 95 19.75 -29.61 -7.29
CA GLU A 95 20.57 -30.80 -7.57
C GLU A 95 19.71 -32.06 -7.74
N THR A 96 18.70 -32.21 -6.89
CA THR A 96 17.80 -33.38 -6.85
C THR A 96 16.87 -33.45 -8.07
N CYS A 97 16.43 -32.30 -8.59
CA CYS A 97 15.39 -32.22 -9.61
C CYS A 97 15.91 -31.89 -11.02
N ASP A 98 15.19 -32.28 -12.07
CA ASP A 98 15.60 -31.99 -13.45
C ASP A 98 15.27 -30.54 -13.85
N GLU A 99 14.18 -29.99 -13.31
CA GLU A 99 13.73 -28.61 -13.48
C GLU A 99 13.08 -28.08 -12.20
N LEU A 100 12.96 -26.75 -12.10
CA LEU A 100 12.28 -26.08 -11.00
C LEU A 100 11.07 -25.29 -11.48
N LEU A 101 10.00 -25.25 -10.68
CA LEU A 101 8.88 -24.32 -10.82
C LEU A 101 8.79 -23.44 -9.58
N VAL A 102 8.86 -22.12 -9.79
CA VAL A 102 8.71 -21.11 -8.75
C VAL A 102 7.27 -20.61 -8.77
N ILE A 103 6.57 -20.84 -7.66
CA ILE A 103 5.18 -20.44 -7.44
C ILE A 103 5.19 -19.34 -6.38
N GLU A 104 5.16 -18.08 -6.82
CA GLU A 104 5.16 -16.91 -5.94
C GLU A 104 4.05 -15.91 -6.28
N GLU A 105 3.57 -15.19 -5.26
CA GLU A 105 2.56 -14.15 -5.39
C GLU A 105 3.19 -12.76 -5.52
N GLY A 106 2.63 -11.93 -6.41
CA GLY A 106 3.13 -10.62 -6.75
C GLY A 106 4.24 -10.66 -7.80
N MET A 107 5.37 -10.04 -7.49
CA MET A 107 6.54 -9.97 -8.38
C MET A 107 7.38 -11.26 -8.28
N PRO A 108 8.11 -11.66 -9.35
CA PRO A 108 8.94 -12.87 -9.41
C PRO A 108 10.24 -12.78 -8.58
N PHE A 109 10.19 -12.25 -7.36
CA PHE A 109 11.37 -11.86 -6.61
C PHE A 109 12.30 -13.04 -6.31
N VAL A 110 11.73 -14.22 -6.03
CA VAL A 110 12.52 -15.43 -5.79
C VAL A 110 13.01 -16.01 -7.12
N GLU A 111 12.16 -16.10 -8.15
CA GLU A 111 12.57 -16.60 -9.47
C GLU A 111 13.74 -15.80 -10.06
N GLU A 112 13.69 -14.46 -9.98
CA GLU A 112 14.76 -13.57 -10.44
C GLU A 112 16.08 -13.83 -9.68
N GLN A 113 16.01 -13.97 -8.34
CA GLN A 113 17.19 -14.29 -7.54
C GLN A 113 17.77 -15.66 -7.87
N LEU A 114 16.92 -16.67 -8.04
CA LEU A 114 17.37 -18.03 -8.39
C LEU A 114 18.11 -18.04 -9.72
N LYS A 115 17.61 -17.33 -10.74
CA LYS A 115 18.30 -17.22 -12.04
C LYS A 115 19.65 -16.50 -11.92
N GLY A 116 19.86 -15.69 -10.90
CA GLY A 116 21.14 -15.05 -10.56
C GLY A 116 22.09 -15.94 -9.75
N LEU A 117 21.64 -17.06 -9.18
CA LEU A 117 22.49 -17.97 -8.43
C LEU A 117 23.37 -18.81 -9.38
N ALA A 118 24.65 -18.95 -9.02
CA ALA A 118 25.56 -19.85 -9.69
C ALA A 118 25.22 -21.31 -9.34
N PHE A 119 24.33 -21.92 -10.13
CA PHE A 119 24.02 -23.34 -10.07
C PHE A 119 24.99 -24.17 -10.92
N PRO A 120 25.22 -25.46 -10.57
CA PRO A 120 25.96 -26.38 -11.42
C PRO A 120 25.13 -26.78 -12.64
N GLY A 121 25.58 -26.39 -13.84
CA GLY A 121 24.89 -26.70 -15.10
C GLY A 121 23.73 -25.74 -15.42
N LEU A 122 22.93 -26.10 -16.42
CA LEU A 122 21.79 -25.33 -16.90
C LEU A 122 20.53 -26.19 -16.88
N LYS A 123 19.82 -26.16 -15.74
CA LYS A 123 18.47 -26.73 -15.60
C LYS A 123 17.41 -25.64 -15.77
N PRO A 124 16.23 -25.96 -16.35
CA PRO A 124 15.13 -25.01 -16.46
C PRO A 124 14.63 -24.53 -15.09
N ILE A 125 14.35 -23.23 -14.99
CA ILE A 125 13.65 -22.61 -13.85
C ILE A 125 12.46 -21.85 -14.43
N HIS A 126 11.29 -22.42 -14.20
CA HIS A 126 9.99 -21.95 -14.67
C HIS A 126 9.29 -21.10 -13.62
N GLY A 127 8.46 -20.17 -14.05
CA GLY A 127 7.71 -19.30 -13.14
C GLY A 127 6.94 -18.23 -13.87
N ARG A 128 6.99 -17.00 -13.34
CA ARG A 128 6.30 -15.85 -13.93
C ARG A 128 7.11 -15.16 -15.03
N LEU A 129 8.44 -15.30 -15.06
CA LEU A 129 9.27 -14.62 -16.08
C LEU A 129 9.16 -15.26 -17.47
N ASP A 130 8.91 -16.57 -17.54
CA ASP A 130 8.81 -17.32 -18.80
C ASP A 130 7.36 -17.64 -19.21
N GLY A 131 6.38 -17.22 -18.40
CA GLY A 131 4.96 -17.38 -18.68
C GLY A 131 4.38 -18.73 -18.29
N TYR A 132 5.12 -19.60 -17.59
CA TYR A 132 4.57 -20.81 -16.98
C TYR A 132 3.42 -20.47 -16.02
N LEU A 133 3.60 -19.40 -15.26
CA LEU A 133 2.57 -18.70 -14.50
C LEU A 133 2.37 -17.30 -15.07
N PRO A 134 1.14 -16.74 -15.03
CA PRO A 134 0.90 -15.38 -15.51
C PRO A 134 1.76 -14.35 -14.78
N ARG A 135 2.41 -13.48 -15.56
CA ARG A 135 3.20 -12.36 -15.03
C ARG A 135 2.33 -11.31 -14.34
N ALA A 136 1.11 -11.12 -14.83
CA ALA A 136 0.18 -10.11 -14.36
C ALA A 136 -1.04 -10.74 -13.69
N GLY A 137 -1.61 -10.01 -12.73
CA GLY A 137 -2.76 -10.46 -11.95
C GLY A 137 -2.38 -11.32 -10.75
N GLU A 138 -3.39 -11.62 -9.95
CA GLU A 138 -3.30 -12.46 -8.77
C GLU A 138 -3.09 -13.93 -9.15
N LEU A 139 -2.27 -14.63 -8.38
CA LEU A 139 -2.19 -16.08 -8.46
C LEU A 139 -3.43 -16.69 -7.80
N ASN A 140 -3.82 -17.86 -8.27
CA ASN A 140 -4.89 -18.64 -7.67
C ASN A 140 -4.63 -20.14 -7.89
N PRO A 141 -5.36 -21.02 -7.19
CA PRO A 141 -5.18 -22.47 -7.32
C PRO A 141 -5.37 -22.98 -8.75
N ASN A 142 -6.28 -22.41 -9.54
CA ASN A 142 -6.52 -22.83 -10.92
C ASN A 142 -5.31 -22.58 -11.82
N LEU A 143 -4.67 -21.41 -11.71
CA LEU A 143 -3.46 -21.08 -12.44
C LEU A 143 -2.31 -22.02 -12.08
N VAL A 144 -2.18 -22.36 -10.79
CA VAL A 144 -1.19 -23.33 -10.30
C VAL A 144 -1.49 -24.75 -10.82
N ALA A 145 -2.75 -25.19 -10.78
CA ALA A 145 -3.18 -26.48 -11.30
C ALA A 145 -2.86 -26.60 -12.79
N LYS A 146 -3.17 -25.56 -13.58
CA LYS A 146 -2.84 -25.50 -15.00
C LYS A 146 -1.33 -25.59 -15.26
N ALA A 147 -0.50 -24.87 -14.50
CA ALA A 147 0.96 -24.92 -14.63
C ALA A 147 1.53 -26.31 -14.32
N LEU A 148 0.87 -27.06 -13.43
CA LEU A 148 1.24 -28.43 -13.05
C LEU A 148 0.57 -29.51 -13.91
N SER A 149 -0.16 -29.12 -14.97
CA SER A 149 -0.96 -30.03 -15.81
C SER A 149 -1.96 -30.88 -15.02
N LEU A 150 -2.46 -30.36 -13.89
CA LEU A 150 -3.54 -30.96 -13.11
C LEU A 150 -4.90 -30.61 -13.73
N PRO A 151 -5.95 -31.39 -13.45
CA PRO A 151 -7.31 -31.03 -13.85
C PRO A 151 -7.68 -29.65 -13.31
N ASP A 152 -7.81 -28.68 -14.20
CA ASP A 152 -8.30 -27.35 -13.84
C ASP A 152 -9.80 -27.46 -13.58
N THR A 153 -10.23 -27.33 -12.33
CA THR A 153 -11.64 -27.14 -12.00
C THR A 153 -12.05 -25.72 -12.36
N ILE A 154 -12.15 -25.42 -13.65
CA ILE A 154 -12.77 -24.18 -14.12
C ILE A 154 -14.19 -24.23 -13.58
N GLY A 155 -14.50 -23.30 -12.68
CA GLY A 155 -15.83 -23.18 -12.10
C GLY A 155 -16.88 -22.97 -13.19
N ARG A 156 -18.16 -23.01 -12.80
CA ARG A 156 -19.23 -22.62 -13.73
C ARG A 156 -18.95 -21.20 -14.25
N PRO A 157 -19.30 -20.90 -15.52
CA PRO A 157 -19.15 -19.55 -16.04
C PRO A 157 -19.86 -18.56 -15.11
N VAL A 158 -19.24 -17.39 -14.91
CA VAL A 158 -19.84 -16.32 -14.10
C VAL A 158 -21.19 -15.96 -14.73
N PRO A 159 -22.31 -16.07 -13.98
CA PRO A 159 -23.62 -15.77 -14.54
C PRO A 159 -23.72 -14.32 -15.02
N ASP A 160 -24.42 -14.07 -16.13
CA ASP A 160 -24.58 -12.73 -16.72
C ASP A 160 -25.23 -11.71 -15.76
N ILE A 161 -25.96 -12.19 -14.73
CA ILE A 161 -26.56 -11.35 -13.70
C ILE A 161 -25.53 -10.73 -12.73
N VAL A 162 -24.31 -11.25 -12.69
CA VAL A 162 -23.25 -10.73 -11.80
C VAL A 162 -22.70 -9.43 -12.36
N VAL A 163 -23.10 -8.33 -11.74
CA VAL A 163 -22.56 -7.00 -12.04
C VAL A 163 -21.27 -6.74 -11.28
N GLY A 164 -20.35 -6.00 -11.90
CA GLY A 164 -19.13 -5.53 -11.25
C GLY A 164 -19.46 -4.70 -10.01
N ARG A 165 -18.75 -4.96 -8.90
CA ARG A 165 -18.85 -4.17 -7.66
C ARG A 165 -17.58 -3.36 -7.49
N PRO A 166 -17.45 -2.21 -8.17
CA PRO A 166 -16.30 -1.35 -7.97
C PRO A 166 -16.23 -0.89 -6.51
N PRO A 167 -15.01 -0.66 -5.98
CA PRO A 167 -14.83 -0.01 -4.69
C PRO A 167 -15.61 1.32 -4.63
N ALA A 168 -16.34 1.55 -3.53
CA ALA A 168 -17.17 2.72 -3.34
C ALA A 168 -17.11 3.24 -1.91
N LEU A 169 -17.27 4.55 -1.75
CA LEU A 169 -17.47 5.15 -0.43
C LEU A 169 -18.71 4.56 0.24
N CYS A 170 -18.66 4.37 1.56
CA CYS A 170 -19.81 3.86 2.30
C CYS A 170 -21.02 4.81 2.21
N VAL A 171 -22.24 4.28 2.27
CA VAL A 171 -23.47 5.10 2.29
C VAL A 171 -23.47 6.02 3.50
N GLY A 172 -23.43 7.33 3.27
CA GLY A 172 -23.34 8.35 4.32
C GLY A 172 -21.91 8.76 4.69
N CYS A 173 -20.91 8.35 3.91
CA CYS A 173 -19.51 8.76 4.09
C CYS A 173 -19.37 10.30 4.04
N PRO A 174 -18.61 10.92 4.97
CA PRO A 174 -18.37 12.37 4.96
C PRO A 174 -17.60 12.86 3.73
N HIS A 175 -16.72 12.03 3.17
CA HIS A 175 -15.96 12.39 1.96
C HIS A 175 -16.87 12.59 0.75
N SER A 176 -18.05 11.95 0.71
CA SER A 176 -19.03 12.13 -0.36
C SER A 176 -19.49 13.59 -0.48
N ASP A 177 -19.93 14.19 0.63
CA ASP A 177 -20.41 15.58 0.65
C ASP A 177 -19.28 16.58 0.38
N THR A 178 -18.06 16.25 0.84
CA THR A 178 -16.83 17.01 0.58
C THR A 178 -16.53 17.07 -0.92
N PHE A 179 -16.56 15.92 -1.60
CA PHE A 179 -16.23 15.83 -3.01
C PHE A 179 -17.29 16.46 -3.91
N LEU A 180 -18.57 16.27 -3.59
CA LEU A 180 -19.65 16.89 -4.36
C LEU A 180 -19.58 18.42 -4.31
N SER A 181 -19.35 19.00 -3.12
CA SER A 181 -19.20 20.45 -2.97
C SER A 181 -17.93 20.99 -3.63
N LEU A 182 -16.82 20.26 -3.55
CA LEU A 182 -15.58 20.61 -4.25
C LEU A 182 -15.80 20.63 -5.77
N ASN A 183 -16.45 19.61 -6.33
CA ASN A 183 -16.70 19.51 -7.77
C ASN A 183 -17.50 20.70 -8.31
N GLU A 184 -18.46 21.20 -7.54
CA GLU A 184 -19.27 22.35 -7.94
C GLU A 184 -18.43 23.62 -8.09
N VAL A 185 -17.48 23.84 -7.17
CA VAL A 185 -16.54 24.96 -7.25
C VAL A 185 -15.51 24.75 -8.36
N MET A 186 -15.07 23.51 -8.57
CA MET A 186 -14.08 23.16 -9.59
C MET A 186 -14.66 23.08 -11.01
N ALA A 187 -15.98 23.13 -11.17
CA ALA A 187 -16.66 22.93 -12.45
C ALA A 187 -16.21 23.91 -13.54
N GLU A 188 -15.87 25.15 -13.19
CA GLU A 188 -15.40 26.17 -14.13
C GLU A 188 -13.95 25.94 -14.62
N TYR A 189 -13.15 25.19 -13.86
CA TYR A 189 -11.75 24.87 -14.18
C TYR A 189 -11.59 23.52 -14.89
N GLY A 190 -12.62 22.68 -14.85
CA GLY A 190 -12.59 21.33 -15.41
C GLY A 190 -11.89 20.32 -14.50
N ARG A 191 -11.48 19.18 -15.08
CA ARG A 191 -10.75 18.11 -14.37
C ARG A 191 -9.25 18.24 -14.62
N GLY A 192 -8.46 17.76 -13.67
CA GLY A 192 -6.99 17.70 -13.78
C GLY A 192 -6.25 18.36 -12.61
N ASN A 193 -6.97 19.08 -11.76
CA ASN A 193 -6.41 20.02 -10.80
C ASN A 193 -6.39 19.50 -9.35
N VAL A 194 -6.96 18.33 -9.09
CA VAL A 194 -7.12 17.77 -7.74
C VAL A 194 -6.22 16.54 -7.56
N PHE A 195 -5.17 16.71 -6.77
CA PHE A 195 -4.16 15.69 -6.48
C PHE A 195 -4.50 14.99 -5.17
N SER A 196 -4.41 13.66 -5.12
CA SER A 196 -4.76 12.90 -3.92
C SER A 196 -3.76 11.80 -3.59
N ASP A 197 -3.98 11.18 -2.43
CA ASP A 197 -3.18 10.11 -1.84
C ASP A 197 -3.97 8.80 -1.75
N ILE A 198 -3.31 7.73 -1.29
CA ILE A 198 -3.98 6.45 -1.01
C ILE A 198 -4.77 6.50 0.31
N GLY A 199 -6.07 6.20 0.23
CA GLY A 199 -7.00 6.13 1.36
C GLY A 199 -8.47 6.03 0.90
N CYS A 200 -9.44 6.10 1.83
CA CYS A 200 -10.87 6.09 1.47
C CYS A 200 -11.22 7.14 0.41
N TYR A 201 -10.54 8.29 0.49
CA TYR A 201 -10.72 9.42 -0.40
C TYR A 201 -10.15 9.20 -1.82
N THR A 202 -9.31 8.18 -2.05
CA THR A 202 -8.96 7.70 -3.41
C THR A 202 -10.21 7.29 -4.19
N LEU A 203 -11.25 6.81 -3.49
CA LEU A 203 -12.54 6.46 -4.09
C LEU A 203 -13.32 7.68 -4.61
N GLY A 204 -12.86 8.90 -4.32
CA GLY A 204 -13.31 10.12 -5.00
C GLY A 204 -13.04 10.12 -6.49
N PHE A 205 -12.16 9.23 -7.00
CA PHE A 205 -11.96 9.03 -8.43
C PHE A 205 -13.19 8.39 -9.10
N MET A 206 -13.92 7.54 -8.37
CA MET A 206 -15.05 6.78 -8.92
C MET A 206 -16.31 7.63 -9.04
N PRO A 207 -17.22 7.31 -9.98
CA PRO A 207 -18.56 7.88 -10.00
C PRO A 207 -19.30 7.66 -8.66
N PRO A 208 -20.14 8.62 -8.22
CA PRO A 208 -20.52 9.86 -8.92
C PRO A 208 -19.52 11.02 -8.74
N TYR A 209 -18.45 10.85 -7.98
CA TYR A 209 -17.60 11.96 -7.54
C TYR A 209 -16.67 12.44 -8.65
N ASN A 210 -15.88 11.56 -9.28
CA ASN A 210 -14.94 11.96 -10.34
C ASN A 210 -14.03 13.16 -9.96
N SER A 211 -13.73 13.32 -8.67
CA SER A 211 -13.16 14.56 -8.10
C SER A 211 -11.65 14.63 -8.17
N ILE A 212 -10.95 13.51 -8.05
CA ILE A 212 -9.47 13.48 -8.02
C ILE A 212 -8.89 13.01 -9.35
N ASN A 213 -7.63 13.38 -9.59
CA ASN A 213 -6.91 13.11 -10.85
C ASN A 213 -5.59 12.35 -10.65
N SER A 214 -5.08 12.26 -9.43
CA SER A 214 -3.88 11.48 -9.10
C SER A 214 -4.02 10.75 -7.77
N CYS A 215 -3.31 9.63 -7.66
CA CYS A 215 -3.07 8.88 -6.43
C CYS A 215 -1.78 8.08 -6.63
N VAL A 216 -0.69 8.49 -5.98
CA VAL A 216 0.64 7.84 -6.15
C VAL A 216 0.98 7.00 -4.93
N ASP A 217 1.04 7.64 -3.75
CA ASP A 217 1.36 6.99 -2.48
C ASP A 217 0.67 7.72 -1.31
N MET A 218 1.15 7.50 -0.09
CA MET A 218 0.77 8.30 1.07
C MET A 218 1.69 9.52 1.17
N GLY A 219 1.17 10.72 0.91
CA GLY A 219 1.86 12.00 1.11
C GLY A 219 2.29 12.71 -0.18
N ALA A 220 2.07 12.10 -1.35
CA ALA A 220 2.30 12.72 -2.64
C ALA A 220 1.33 13.88 -2.96
N SER A 221 0.10 13.90 -2.45
CA SER A 221 -0.93 14.86 -2.87
C SER A 221 -0.49 16.33 -2.77
N ILE A 222 0.11 16.71 -1.64
CA ILE A 222 0.54 18.09 -1.37
C ILE A 222 1.74 18.47 -2.25
N THR A 223 2.74 17.60 -2.36
CA THR A 223 3.94 17.87 -3.15
C THR A 223 3.65 17.87 -4.66
N MET A 224 2.70 17.05 -5.10
CA MET A 224 2.16 17.08 -6.46
C MET A 224 1.41 18.38 -6.75
N ALA A 225 0.53 18.83 -5.84
CA ALA A 225 -0.17 20.10 -5.98
C ALA A 225 0.81 21.29 -6.00
N LYS A 226 1.85 21.26 -5.16
CA LYS A 226 2.94 22.24 -5.18
C LYS A 226 3.64 22.25 -6.53
N GLY A 227 4.12 21.10 -7.01
CA GLY A 227 4.80 21.01 -8.30
C GLY A 227 3.93 21.46 -9.47
N ALA A 228 2.63 21.18 -9.42
CA ALA A 228 1.66 21.66 -10.39
C ALA A 228 1.49 23.19 -10.34
N SER A 229 1.34 23.77 -9.14
CA SER A 229 1.28 25.22 -8.91
C SER A 229 2.55 25.93 -9.40
N ASP A 230 3.72 25.41 -9.04
CA ASP A 230 5.04 25.91 -9.47
C ASP A 230 5.20 25.85 -11.00
N SER A 231 4.51 24.91 -11.66
CA SER A 231 4.48 24.78 -13.13
C SER A 231 3.43 25.64 -13.82
N GLY A 232 2.64 26.41 -13.06
CA GLY A 232 1.61 27.32 -13.57
C GLY A 232 0.20 26.72 -13.68
N LEU A 233 -0.06 25.54 -13.10
CA LEU A 233 -1.42 25.01 -13.03
C LEU A 233 -2.22 25.77 -11.95
N PHE A 234 -3.38 26.30 -12.34
CA PHE A 234 -4.31 26.94 -11.41
C PHE A 234 -5.75 26.49 -11.69
N PRO A 235 -6.56 26.22 -10.65
CA PRO A 235 -6.16 26.04 -9.25
C PRO A 235 -5.34 24.76 -9.05
N ALA A 236 -4.49 24.69 -8.03
CA ALA A 236 -3.81 23.48 -7.61
C ALA A 236 -4.34 23.04 -6.24
N VAL A 237 -5.02 21.88 -6.21
CA VAL A 237 -5.72 21.41 -5.00
C VAL A 237 -5.15 20.06 -4.57
N ALA A 238 -4.76 19.93 -3.31
CA ALA A 238 -4.42 18.65 -2.70
C ALA A 238 -5.58 18.12 -1.84
N VAL A 239 -5.84 16.82 -1.89
CA VAL A 239 -6.81 16.14 -1.01
C VAL A 239 -6.10 15.00 -0.29
N ILE A 240 -6.00 15.12 1.02
CA ILE A 240 -5.27 14.19 1.89
C ILE A 240 -6.12 13.79 3.09
N GLY A 241 -6.00 12.55 3.57
CA GLY A 241 -6.65 12.12 4.81
C GLY A 241 -5.90 12.60 6.05
N ASP A 242 -6.59 12.73 7.18
CA ASP A 242 -6.00 13.06 8.50
C ASP A 242 -4.79 12.21 8.89
N SER A 243 -4.92 10.89 8.82
CA SER A 243 -3.88 9.92 9.14
C SER A 243 -2.70 10.01 8.17
N THR A 244 -2.97 10.13 6.87
CA THR A 244 -1.95 10.32 5.83
C THR A 244 -1.21 11.64 6.01
N PHE A 245 -1.92 12.72 6.35
CA PHE A 245 -1.33 14.03 6.62
C PHE A 245 -0.32 13.94 7.76
N CYS A 246 -0.70 13.28 8.87
CA CYS A 246 0.19 13.09 10.01
C CYS A 246 1.34 12.10 9.76
N HIS A 247 1.18 11.18 8.81
CA HIS A 247 2.19 10.20 8.44
C HIS A 247 3.28 10.80 7.53
N SER A 248 2.88 11.53 6.48
CA SER A 248 3.81 11.99 5.44
C SER A 248 3.41 13.29 4.74
N GLY A 249 2.27 13.90 5.10
CA GLY A 249 1.83 15.18 4.50
C GLY A 249 2.43 16.43 5.16
N ILE A 250 2.80 16.38 6.44
CA ILE A 250 3.32 17.54 7.21
C ILE A 250 4.53 18.19 6.53
N THR A 251 5.49 17.39 6.05
CA THR A 251 6.68 17.92 5.38
C THR A 251 6.35 18.57 4.05
N GLY A 252 5.41 18.00 3.28
CA GLY A 252 4.94 18.62 2.04
C GLY A 252 4.25 19.96 2.29
N LEU A 253 3.45 20.07 3.36
CA LEU A 253 2.84 21.35 3.75
C LEU A 253 3.90 22.39 4.14
N LEU A 254 4.92 21.98 4.90
CA LEU A 254 6.02 22.86 5.28
C LEU A 254 6.77 23.42 4.05
N ASP A 255 7.01 22.59 3.04
CA ASP A 255 7.62 23.04 1.78
C ASP A 255 6.73 24.04 1.03
N CYS A 256 5.41 23.81 0.97
CA CYS A 256 4.47 24.78 0.39
C CYS A 256 4.53 26.13 1.10
N ILE A 257 4.60 26.13 2.44
CA ILE A 257 4.66 27.34 3.27
C ILE A 257 5.97 28.09 3.00
N TYR A 258 7.10 27.37 2.97
CA TYR A 258 8.42 27.97 2.73
C TYR A 258 8.47 28.69 1.37
N ASP A 259 7.97 28.03 0.31
CA ASP A 259 7.96 28.59 -1.04
C ASP A 259 6.76 29.51 -1.34
N LYS A 260 5.84 29.67 -0.39
CA LYS A 260 4.57 30.41 -0.56
C LYS A 260 3.77 29.94 -1.78
N ALA A 261 3.70 28.62 -1.96
CA ALA A 261 3.00 28.00 -3.08
C ALA A 261 1.51 28.41 -3.08
N ASN A 262 0.94 28.68 -4.26
CA ASN A 262 -0.48 28.97 -4.41
C ASN A 262 -1.25 27.66 -4.51
N VAL A 263 -1.62 27.09 -3.35
CA VAL A 263 -2.25 25.77 -3.24
C VAL A 263 -3.34 25.77 -2.17
N MET A 264 -4.44 25.08 -2.46
CA MET A 264 -5.44 24.72 -1.46
C MET A 264 -5.22 23.26 -1.05
N ILE A 265 -5.08 23.01 0.25
CA ILE A 265 -4.91 21.67 0.81
C ILE A 265 -6.16 21.31 1.60
N ILE A 266 -6.85 20.26 1.19
CA ILE A 266 -8.06 19.76 1.83
C ILE A 266 -7.70 18.54 2.67
N ILE A 267 -7.78 18.67 4.00
CA ILE A 267 -7.58 17.57 4.93
C ILE A 267 -8.93 16.95 5.29
N LEU A 268 -9.10 15.67 4.99
CA LEU A 268 -10.31 14.92 5.26
C LEU A 268 -10.20 14.22 6.60
N ASP A 269 -10.71 14.88 7.65
CA ASP A 269 -10.65 14.40 9.02
C ASP A 269 -11.87 13.54 9.35
N ASN A 270 -11.66 12.22 9.32
CA ASN A 270 -12.66 11.23 9.67
C ASN A 270 -12.37 10.51 10.99
N ALA A 271 -11.38 11.01 11.74
CA ALA A 271 -10.93 10.53 13.03
C ALA A 271 -10.33 9.10 13.04
N THR A 272 -9.91 8.54 11.90
CA THR A 272 -9.36 7.17 11.87
C THR A 272 -8.58 6.83 10.59
N THR A 273 -7.70 5.83 10.66
CA THR A 273 -7.11 5.23 9.45
C THR A 273 -8.11 4.23 8.85
N ALA A 274 -9.15 4.75 8.19
CA ALA A 274 -10.37 3.99 7.88
C ALA A 274 -10.15 2.81 6.91
N MET A 275 -9.49 3.03 5.77
CA MET A 275 -9.38 2.04 4.68
C MET A 275 -8.61 0.78 5.11
N THR A 276 -7.67 0.91 6.03
CA THR A 276 -6.82 -0.19 6.52
C THR A 276 -7.41 -0.94 7.71
N GLY A 277 -8.64 -0.63 8.13
CA GLY A 277 -9.32 -1.33 9.22
C GLY A 277 -9.55 -0.51 10.49
N GLY A 278 -9.35 0.81 10.45
CA GLY A 278 -9.78 1.72 11.52
C GLY A 278 -8.78 1.88 12.66
N GLN A 279 -7.48 2.00 12.34
CA GLN A 279 -6.42 2.24 13.32
C GLN A 279 -6.48 3.67 13.87
N ASN A 280 -5.96 3.86 15.09
CA ASN A 280 -5.69 5.18 15.65
C ASN A 280 -4.54 5.86 14.90
N TYR A 281 -4.51 7.19 14.88
CA TYR A 281 -3.43 7.97 14.30
C TYR A 281 -2.95 9.07 15.26
N THR A 282 -1.76 9.60 15.02
CA THR A 282 -1.00 10.43 15.97
C THR A 282 -1.50 11.88 16.13
N GLY A 283 -2.21 12.43 15.14
CA GLY A 283 -2.65 13.83 15.11
C GLY A 283 -4.12 14.08 15.44
N TYR A 284 -4.80 13.09 16.05
CA TYR A 284 -6.22 13.22 16.39
C TYR A 284 -6.50 14.48 17.23
N GLY A 285 -7.42 15.32 16.74
CA GLY A 285 -7.82 16.56 17.40
C GLY A 285 -6.78 17.68 17.42
N LYS A 286 -5.70 17.56 16.63
CA LYS A 286 -4.58 18.53 16.61
C LYS A 286 -4.28 19.10 15.23
N LEU A 287 -5.11 18.83 14.22
CA LEU A 287 -4.82 19.18 12.82
C LEU A 287 -4.64 20.70 12.63
N GLU A 288 -5.52 21.51 13.23
CA GLU A 288 -5.43 22.98 13.20
C GLU A 288 -4.15 23.47 13.87
N ASP A 289 -3.84 22.96 15.06
CA ASP A 289 -2.64 23.33 15.82
C ASP A 289 -1.36 22.96 15.06
N ILE A 290 -1.36 21.81 14.37
CA ILE A 290 -0.25 21.39 13.51
C ILE A 290 -0.11 22.36 12.35
N CYS A 291 -1.19 22.67 11.62
CA CYS A 291 -1.14 23.58 10.48
C CYS A 291 -0.68 24.98 10.89
N LEU A 292 -1.21 25.51 12.00
CA LEU A 292 -0.81 26.79 12.56
C LEU A 292 0.67 26.77 13.00
N GLY A 293 1.10 25.69 13.66
CA GLY A 293 2.47 25.52 14.13
C GLY A 293 3.50 25.41 13.02
N LEU A 294 3.11 24.92 11.84
CA LEU A 294 3.96 24.91 10.63
C LEU A 294 4.03 26.29 9.95
N GLY A 295 3.07 27.19 10.23
CA GLY A 295 3.06 28.55 9.69
C GLY A 295 1.98 28.85 8.66
N VAL A 296 0.91 28.04 8.57
CA VAL A 296 -0.28 28.42 7.79
C VAL A 296 -0.93 29.64 8.45
N GLU A 297 -1.33 30.62 7.66
CA GLU A 297 -2.03 31.81 8.16
C GLU A 297 -3.36 31.40 8.81
N LYS A 298 -3.62 31.93 10.01
CA LYS A 298 -4.75 31.48 10.84
C LYS A 298 -6.09 31.67 10.14
N GLU A 299 -6.23 32.74 9.37
CA GLU A 299 -7.40 33.09 8.58
C GLU A 299 -7.65 32.08 7.45
N HIS A 300 -6.62 31.37 7.02
CA HIS A 300 -6.62 30.37 5.94
C HIS A 300 -6.52 28.93 6.45
N ILE A 301 -6.80 28.72 7.76
CA ILE A 301 -7.09 27.41 8.33
C ILE A 301 -8.60 27.36 8.57
N ARG A 302 -9.34 26.80 7.61
CA ARG A 302 -10.81 26.73 7.65
C ARG A 302 -11.27 25.34 8.01
N VAL A 303 -12.35 25.23 8.77
CA VAL A 303 -12.94 23.95 9.16
C VAL A 303 -14.42 23.98 8.84
N PHE A 304 -14.95 22.90 8.26
CA PHE A 304 -16.39 22.71 8.12
C PHE A 304 -16.78 21.26 8.40
N VAL A 305 -18.08 21.05 8.64
CA VAL A 305 -18.65 19.70 8.80
C VAL A 305 -19.28 19.24 7.48
N PRO A 306 -18.75 18.20 6.81
CA PRO A 306 -19.27 17.73 5.53
C PRO A 306 -20.61 17.02 5.71
N LEU A 307 -21.68 17.79 5.46
CA LEU A 307 -23.06 17.36 5.51
C LEU A 307 -23.84 18.11 4.43
N LYS A 308 -24.79 17.44 3.77
CA LYS A 308 -25.67 18.06 2.77
C LYS A 308 -26.38 19.35 3.23
N LYS A 309 -26.70 19.49 4.52
CA LYS A 309 -27.31 20.72 5.05
C LYS A 309 -26.36 21.93 5.10
N ASN A 310 -25.04 21.67 5.14
CA ASN A 310 -23.99 22.69 5.21
C ASN A 310 -23.42 23.00 3.82
N TYR A 311 -24.05 22.50 2.75
CA TYR A 311 -23.54 22.61 1.38
C TYR A 311 -23.26 24.05 0.91
N PRO A 312 -24.11 25.05 1.23
CA PRO A 312 -23.79 26.45 0.92
C PRO A 312 -22.53 26.97 1.61
N GLU A 313 -22.30 26.59 2.87
CA GLU A 313 -21.10 26.97 3.64
C GLU A 313 -19.84 26.32 3.04
N MET A 314 -19.91 25.04 2.69
CA MET A 314 -18.79 24.31 2.08
C MET A 314 -18.35 24.97 0.75
N ILE A 315 -19.30 25.30 -0.12
CA ILE A 315 -19.03 25.99 -1.39
C ILE A 315 -18.40 27.36 -1.13
N GLN A 316 -18.91 28.12 -0.17
CA GLN A 316 -18.40 29.44 0.14
C GLN A 316 -16.93 29.37 0.61
N ILE A 317 -16.62 28.48 1.55
CA ILE A 317 -15.25 28.27 2.03
C ILE A 317 -14.32 27.88 0.88
N TYR A 318 -14.71 26.91 0.05
CA TYR A 318 -13.87 26.52 -1.09
C TYR A 318 -13.64 27.69 -2.06
N LYS A 319 -14.64 28.50 -2.38
CA LYS A 319 -14.46 29.67 -3.26
C LYS A 319 -13.51 30.70 -2.68
N GLU A 320 -13.63 30.99 -1.38
CA GLU A 320 -12.75 31.94 -0.67
C GLU A 320 -11.30 31.45 -0.68
N GLU A 321 -11.08 30.19 -0.30
CA GLU A 321 -9.75 29.61 -0.18
C GLU A 321 -9.08 29.31 -1.53
N LEU A 322 -9.86 29.08 -2.59
CA LEU A 322 -9.34 28.90 -3.96
C LEU A 322 -8.91 30.25 -4.58
N ALA A 323 -9.58 31.34 -4.19
CA ALA A 323 -9.23 32.69 -4.60
C ALA A 323 -8.05 33.27 -3.81
N TYR A 324 -7.70 32.67 -2.67
CA TYR A 324 -6.55 33.08 -1.88
C TYR A 324 -5.24 32.74 -2.60
N ASN A 325 -4.35 33.73 -2.75
CA ASN A 325 -3.05 33.54 -3.37
C ASN A 325 -1.98 33.22 -2.31
N GLY A 326 -1.90 31.94 -1.95
CA GLY A 326 -0.95 31.44 -0.96
C GLY A 326 -1.30 30.00 -0.56
N VAL A 327 -0.80 29.58 0.60
CA VAL A 327 -1.11 28.26 1.16
C VAL A 327 -2.36 28.36 2.02
N SER A 328 -3.41 27.66 1.62
CA SER A 328 -4.63 27.50 2.41
C SER A 328 -4.85 26.05 2.82
N VAL A 329 -5.39 25.85 4.03
CA VAL A 329 -5.79 24.53 4.55
C VAL A 329 -7.28 24.52 4.90
N VAL A 330 -8.02 23.62 4.28
CA VAL A 330 -9.44 23.37 4.56
C VAL A 330 -9.60 21.99 5.19
N ILE A 331 -10.14 21.93 6.40
CA ILE A 331 -10.36 20.69 7.14
C ILE A 331 -11.85 20.31 7.08
N ALA A 332 -12.16 19.28 6.31
CA ALA A 332 -13.49 18.69 6.25
C ALA A 332 -13.63 17.65 7.37
N ARG A 333 -14.17 18.05 8.52
CA ARG A 333 -14.20 17.23 9.74
C ARG A 333 -15.54 16.56 9.98
N ARG A 334 -15.58 15.24 9.89
CA ARG A 334 -16.71 14.41 10.37
C ARG A 334 -16.29 12.95 10.47
N GLU A 335 -16.58 12.34 11.61
CA GLU A 335 -16.19 10.97 11.92
C GLU A 335 -16.66 9.94 10.87
N CYS A 336 -15.81 8.95 10.61
CA CYS A 336 -16.13 7.80 9.76
C CYS A 336 -17.33 7.03 10.30
N ILE A 337 -18.33 6.80 9.44
CA ILE A 337 -19.56 6.08 9.83
C ILE A 337 -19.32 4.63 10.29
N GLN A 338 -18.26 3.98 9.81
CA GLN A 338 -17.93 2.61 10.23
C GLN A 338 -17.31 2.61 11.63
N THR A 339 -16.47 3.60 11.92
CA THR A 339 -15.89 3.82 13.25
C THR A 339 -16.98 4.16 14.25
N LEU A 340 -17.88 5.08 13.90
CA LEU A 340 -19.03 5.44 14.74
C LEU A 340 -19.91 4.22 15.03
N LYS A 341 -20.25 3.42 14.01
CA LYS A 341 -21.01 2.17 14.21
C LYS A 341 -20.31 1.17 15.14
N LYS A 342 -18.98 1.07 15.05
CA LYS A 342 -18.19 0.19 15.91
C LYS A 342 -18.21 0.66 17.37
N LYS A 343 -18.03 1.97 17.60
CA LYS A 343 -18.11 2.59 18.93
C LYS A 343 -19.49 2.39 19.56
N ASN A 344 -20.56 2.72 18.84
CA ASN A 344 -21.93 2.56 19.35
C ASN A 344 -22.26 1.09 19.72
N LYS A 345 -21.72 0.11 18.97
CA LYS A 345 -21.90 -1.31 19.32
C LYS A 345 -21.18 -1.71 20.61
N MET A 346 -20.02 -1.12 20.89
CA MET A 346 -19.28 -1.38 22.12
C MET A 346 -19.97 -0.73 23.33
N GLU A 347 -20.49 0.49 23.18
CA GLU A 347 -21.22 1.21 24.23
C GLU A 347 -22.57 0.57 24.61
N ILE A 348 -23.22 -0.16 23.70
CA ILE A 348 -24.47 -0.90 23.99
C ILE A 348 -24.20 -2.22 24.73
N GLN A 349 -22.95 -2.70 24.75
CA GLN A 349 -22.56 -3.94 25.42
C GLN A 349 -22.06 -3.72 26.87
N GLU A 350 -21.90 -2.48 27.29
CA GLU A 350 -21.67 -2.05 28.68
C GLU A 350 -23.00 -1.61 29.32
#